data_AF-A0A7K4ZC39-F1
#
_entry.id   AF-A0A7K4ZC39-F1
#
_cell.length_a   1.000
_cell.length_b   1.000
_cell.length_c   1.000
_cell.angle_alpha   90.00
_cell.angle_beta   90.00
_cell.angle_gamma   90.00
#
_symmetry.space_group_name_H-M   'P 1'
#
loop_
_entity.id
_entity.type
_entity.pdbx_description
1 polymer ?
#
loop_
_entity_poly.entity_id
_entity_poly.type
_entity_poly.pdbx_seq_one_letter_code
_entity_poly.pdbx_strand_id
1 'polypeptide(L)'
;LAPFVVQCLNPYHKPDCKVGRITTRGDFKHLARKLTYAIMNQELRRGKGPHQLECDENLKRTAKECIKTYMQRFGALYNPKEDTDLQ
;
A
#
# COMPACT_ATOMS: atom_id res chain seq x y z
N LEU A 1 8.98 -6.40 4.40
CA LEU A 1 7.72 -5.72 4.04
C LEU A 1 7.84 -4.79 2.84
N ALA A 2 8.71 -3.77 2.86
CA ALA A 2 8.86 -2.82 1.74
C ALA A 2 8.97 -3.45 0.32
N PRO A 3 9.81 -4.48 0.07
CA PRO A 3 9.85 -5.13 -1.26
C PRO A 3 8.54 -5.81 -1.65
N PHE A 4 7.78 -6.33 -0.69
CA PHE A 4 6.47 -6.94 -0.93
C PHE A 4 5.41 -5.90 -1.29
N VAL A 5 5.41 -4.75 -0.62
CA VAL A 5 4.53 -3.61 -0.95
C VAL A 5 4.80 -3.11 -2.38
N VAL A 6 6.07 -2.97 -2.76
CA VAL A 6 6.46 -2.61 -4.13
C VAL A 6 5.96 -3.62 -5.15
N GLN A 7 6.08 -4.93 -4.88
CA GLN A 7 5.53 -5.97 -5.75
C GLN A 7 4.01 -5.87 -5.88
N CYS A 8 3.30 -5.57 -4.79
CA CYS A 8 1.85 -5.37 -4.80
C CYS A 8 1.42 -4.09 -5.52
N LEU A 9 2.28 -3.05 -5.56
CA LEU A 9 2.02 -1.80 -6.26
C LEU A 9 2.33 -1.86 -7.76
N ASN A 10 3.22 -2.77 -8.21
CA ASN A 10 3.60 -2.89 -9.62
C ASN A 10 2.41 -2.98 -10.60
N PRO A 11 1.34 -3.76 -10.34
CA PRO A 11 0.15 -3.78 -11.21
C PRO A 11 -0.51 -2.41 -11.39
N TYR A 12 -0.45 -1.55 -10.37
CA TYR A 12 -1.06 -0.22 -10.40
C TYR A 12 -0.23 0.78 -11.21
N HIS A 13 1.06 0.50 -11.46
CA HIS A 13 1.90 1.32 -12.33
C HIS A 13 1.81 0.91 -13.81
N LYS A 14 1.12 -0.19 -14.13
CA LYS A 14 0.97 -0.63 -15.51
C LYS A 14 -0.04 0.23 -16.29
N PRO A 15 0.14 0.39 -17.60
CA PRO A 15 -0.74 1.23 -18.41
C PRO A 15 -2.17 0.69 -18.55
N ASP A 16 -2.36 -0.62 -18.38
CA ASP A 16 -3.65 -1.32 -18.43
C ASP A 16 -4.41 -1.30 -17.09
N CYS A 17 -3.84 -0.70 -16.04
CA CYS A 17 -4.50 -0.57 -14.75
C CYS A 17 -5.72 0.36 -14.86
N LYS A 18 -6.88 -0.15 -14.42
CA LYS A 18 -8.17 0.54 -14.53
C LYS A 18 -8.60 1.28 -13.26
N VAL A 19 -7.91 1.07 -12.14
CA VAL A 19 -8.28 1.62 -10.82
C VAL A 19 -7.02 2.01 -10.06
N GLY A 20 -6.96 3.24 -9.55
CA GLY A 20 -5.83 3.76 -8.80
C GLY A 20 -4.52 3.72 -9.60
N ARG A 21 -4.58 3.85 -10.92
CA ARG A 21 -3.37 3.77 -11.76
C ARG A 21 -2.40 4.88 -11.40
N ILE A 22 -1.17 4.50 -11.10
CA ILE A 22 -0.07 5.39 -10.78
C ILE A 22 0.62 5.76 -12.09
N THR A 23 0.74 7.06 -12.38
CA THR A 23 1.33 7.56 -13.64
C THR A 23 2.77 8.01 -13.47
N THR A 24 3.16 8.44 -12.27
CA THR A 24 4.50 8.96 -12.00
C THR A 24 5.30 8.03 -11.09
N ARG A 25 6.61 7.97 -11.32
CA ARG A 25 7.54 7.27 -10.43
C ARG A 25 7.65 7.92 -9.05
N GLY A 26 7.36 9.22 -8.94
CA GLY A 26 7.36 9.95 -7.67
C GLY A 26 6.24 9.44 -6.76
N ASP A 27 5.03 9.37 -7.29
CA ASP A 27 3.85 8.85 -6.60
C ASP A 27 4.04 7.38 -6.21
N PHE A 28 4.59 6.57 -7.12
CA PHE A 28 4.89 5.17 -6.84
C PHE A 28 5.79 4.99 -5.62
N LYS A 29 6.89 5.76 -5.54
CA LYS A 29 7.81 5.72 -4.40
C LYS A 29 7.15 6.24 -3.12
N HIS A 30 6.34 7.28 -3.23
CA HIS A 30 5.60 7.84 -2.10
C HIS A 30 4.63 6.81 -1.52
N LEU A 31 3.79 6.22 -2.37
CA LEU A 31 2.82 5.18 -2.01
C LEU A 31 3.48 3.96 -1.39
N ALA A 32 4.59 3.49 -1.96
CA ALA A 32 5.32 2.35 -1.40
C ALA A 32 5.77 2.63 0.05
N ARG A 33 6.27 3.84 0.34
CA ARG A 33 6.68 4.24 1.69
C ARG A 33 5.46 4.41 2.62
N LYS A 34 4.44 5.12 2.16
CA LYS A 34 3.22 5.40 2.93
C LYS A 34 2.51 4.12 3.33
N LEU A 35 2.27 3.21 2.38
CA LEU A 35 1.60 1.94 2.63
C LEU A 35 2.44 1.02 3.53
N THR A 36 3.77 0.98 3.34
CA THR A 36 4.65 0.22 4.26
C THR A 36 4.49 0.69 5.69
N TYR A 37 4.50 2.02 5.92
CA TYR A 37 4.34 2.60 7.25
C TYR A 37 2.93 2.37 7.82
N ALA A 38 1.90 2.57 7.00
CA ALA A 38 0.51 2.36 7.42
C ALA A 38 0.24 0.91 7.84
N ILE A 39 0.73 -0.06 7.06
CA ILE A 39 0.60 -1.49 7.38
C ILE A 39 1.34 -1.80 8.68
N MET A 40 2.59 -1.33 8.84
CA MET A 40 3.33 -1.51 10.10
C MET A 40 2.58 -0.92 11.30
N ASN A 41 2.09 0.32 11.20
CA ASN A 41 1.33 0.96 12.26
C ASN A 41 0.01 0.24 12.57
N GLN A 42 -0.67 -0.31 11.56
CA GLN A 42 -1.89 -1.08 11.78
C GLN A 42 -1.60 -2.35 12.60
N GLU A 43 -0.50 -3.04 12.31
CA GLU A 43 -0.10 -4.24 13.06
C GLU A 43 0.38 -3.90 14.48
N LEU A 44 1.13 -2.82 14.65
CA LEU A 44 1.51 -2.31 15.97
C LEU A 44 0.27 -1.99 16.82
N ARG A 45 -0.75 -1.35 16.21
CA ARG A 45 -2.04 -1.07 16.87
C ARG A 45 -2.84 -2.33 17.21
N ARG A 46 -2.69 -3.41 16.43
CA ARG A 46 -3.26 -4.73 16.72
C ARG A 46 -2.54 -5.48 17.85
N GLY A 47 -1.53 -4.86 18.46
CA GLY A 47 -0.78 -5.42 19.59
C GLY A 47 0.41 -6.29 19.19
N LYS A 48 0.77 -6.36 17.90
CA LYS A 48 2.02 -7.00 17.50
C LYS A 48 3.18 -6.10 17.88
N GLY A 49 4.08 -6.58 18.73
CA GLY A 49 5.31 -5.84 19.06
C GLY A 49 6.22 -5.71 17.83
N PRO A 50 7.16 -4.74 17.83
CA PRO A 50 8.10 -4.54 16.71
C PRO A 50 8.95 -5.79 16.38
N HIS A 51 9.18 -6.67 17.36
CA HIS A 51 9.87 -7.95 17.18
C HIS A 51 8.99 -9.07 16.60
N GLN A 52 7.66 -8.93 16.63
CA GLN A 52 6.69 -9.87 16.05
C GLN A 52 6.22 -9.45 14.65
N LEU A 53 6.71 -8.31 14.17
CA LEU A 53 6.45 -7.76 12.84
C LEU A 53 7.34 -8.45 11.79
N GLU A 54 7.27 -9.77 11.74
CA GLU A 54 7.87 -10.52 10.65
C GLU A 54 7.01 -10.39 9.39
N CYS A 55 7.65 -10.42 8.22
CA CYS A 55 6.94 -10.40 6.94
C CYS A 55 6.34 -11.77 6.64
N ASP A 56 5.47 -12.23 7.53
CA ASP A 56 4.80 -13.52 7.52
C ASP A 56 3.59 -13.53 6.57
N GLU A 57 3.00 -14.70 6.35
CA GLU A 57 1.87 -14.85 5.42
C GLU A 57 0.62 -14.06 5.85
N ASN A 58 0.40 -13.91 7.16
CA ASN A 58 -0.68 -13.07 7.67
C ASN A 58 -0.41 -11.59 7.35
N LEU A 59 0.81 -11.10 7.63
CA LEU A 59 1.18 -9.73 7.28
C LEU A 59 1.09 -9.47 5.78
N LYS A 60 1.53 -10.41 4.94
CA LYS A 60 1.41 -10.31 3.48
C LYS A 60 -0.06 -10.23 3.03
N ARG A 61 -0.95 -11.03 3.63
CA ARG A 61 -2.40 -10.99 3.34
C ARG A 61 -2.98 -9.63 3.70
N THR A 62 -2.74 -9.16 4.93
CA THR A 62 -3.22 -7.86 5.41
C THR A 62 -2.66 -6.72 4.58
N ALA A 63 -1.38 -6.77 4.22
CA ALA A 63 -0.75 -5.79 3.35
C ALA A 63 -1.43 -5.73 1.98
N LYS A 64 -1.67 -6.88 1.35
CA LYS A 64 -2.31 -6.97 0.04
C LYS A 64 -3.74 -6.41 0.06
N GLU A 65 -4.52 -6.73 1.09
CA GLU A 65 -5.86 -6.19 1.27
C GLU A 65 -5.85 -4.68 1.53
N CYS A 66 -4.96 -4.20 2.41
CA CYS A 66 -4.79 -2.78 2.70
C CYS A 66 -4.48 -1.98 1.42
N ILE A 67 -3.48 -2.42 0.64
CA ILE A 67 -3.12 -1.80 -0.64
C ILE A 67 -4.31 -1.84 -1.59
N LYS A 68 -4.99 -2.98 -1.73
CA LYS A 68 -6.13 -3.11 -2.63
C LYS A 68 -7.27 -2.15 -2.27
N THR A 69 -7.72 -2.16 -1.02
CA THR A 69 -8.80 -1.32 -0.53
C THR A 69 -8.44 0.16 -0.64
N TYR A 70 -7.20 0.52 -0.33
CA TYR A 70 -6.72 1.89 -0.45
C TYR A 70 -6.70 2.34 -1.92
N MET A 71 -6.13 1.53 -2.82
CA MET A 71 -6.07 1.86 -4.25
C MET A 71 -7.47 1.92 -4.89
N GLN A 72 -8.44 1.15 -4.38
CA GLN A 72 -9.84 1.19 -4.80
C GLN A 72 -10.58 2.47 -4.41
N ARG A 73 -10.06 3.26 -3.45
CA ARG A 73 -10.64 4.57 -3.12
C ARG A 73 -10.41 5.58 -4.23
N PHE A 74 -9.35 5.39 -5.00
CA PHE A 74 -9.08 6.20 -6.18
C PHE A 74 -9.92 5.70 -7.34
N GLY A 75 -10.31 6.64 -8.22
CA GLY A 75 -10.98 6.32 -9.48
C GLY A 75 -10.04 5.63 -10.47
N ALA A 76 -10.09 6.00 -11.75
CA ALA A 76 -9.24 5.36 -12.75
C ALA A 76 -7.73 5.61 -12.53
N LEU A 77 -7.39 6.80 -12.03
CA LEU A 77 -6.03 7.25 -11.76
C LEU A 77 -5.86 7.53 -10.27
N TYR A 78 -4.66 7.30 -9.76
CA TYR A 78 -4.25 7.79 -8.45
C TYR A 78 -4.17 9.32 -8.48
N ASN A 79 -4.77 9.97 -7.49
CA ASN A 79 -4.75 11.42 -7.34
C ASN A 79 -4.16 11.79 -5.97
N PRO A 80 -2.95 12.36 -5.91
CA PRO A 80 -2.33 12.76 -4.65
C PRO A 80 -3.15 13.77 -3.84
N LYS A 81 -4.06 14.52 -4.49
CA LYS A 81 -4.95 15.46 -3.79
C LYS A 81 -6.06 14.76 -3.01
N GLU A 82 -6.46 13.57 -3.48
CA GLU A 82 -7.42 12.70 -2.80
C GLU A 82 -6.72 11.73 -1.85
N ASP A 83 -5.38 11.71 -1.86
CA ASP A 83 -4.58 10.91 -0.96
C ASP A 83 -4.59 11.49 0.47
N THR A 84 -5.70 11.26 1.16
CA THR A 84 -5.82 11.51 2.59
C THR A 84 -5.13 10.41 3.40
N ASP A 85 -4.79 10.70 4.65
CA ASP A 85 -4.18 9.70 5.53
C ASP A 85 -5.07 8.44 5.64
N LEU A 86 -4.40 7.29 5.68
CA LEU A 86 -5.03 6.00 5.97
C LEU A 86 -5.53 6.03 7.43
N GLN A 87 -6.79 6.45 7.63
CA GLN A 87 -7.50 6.32 8.91
C GLN A 87 -7.68 4.85 9.29
#